data_AF-A0A2X0IK50-F1
#
_entry.id   AF-A0A2X0IK50-F1
#
_cell.length_a   1.000
_cell.length_b   1.000
_cell.length_c   1.000
_cell.angle_alpha   90.00
_cell.angle_beta   90.00
_cell.angle_gamma   90.00
#
_symmetry.space_group_name_H-M   'P 1'
#
loop_
_entity.id
_entity.type
_entity.pdbx_description
1 polymer ?
#
loop_
_entity_poly.entity_id
_entity_poly.type
_entity_poly.pdbx_seq_one_letter_code
_entity_poly.pdbx_strand_id
1 'polypeptide(L)' 'MTDHADVEQAVAELQRRTAGWDFAYLADIGAFMADLPRANGAQPVRCLDGEDIIRQRWRHLVLARRAYLQGR' A
#
# COMPACT_ATOMS: atom_id res chain seq x y z
N MET A 1 -13.42 -8.40 7.13
CA MET A 1 -13.39 -7.50 5.97
C MET A 1 -12.58 -6.33 6.47
N THR A 2 -11.31 -6.19 6.08
CA THR A 2 -10.50 -5.06 6.57
C THR A 2 -11.17 -3.80 6.05
N ASP A 3 -11.63 -2.96 6.97
CA ASP A 3 -12.31 -1.73 6.60
C ASP A 3 -11.29 -0.78 5.95
N HIS A 4 -11.73 0.06 5.02
CA HIS A 4 -10.85 1.03 4.38
C HIS A 4 -10.17 1.94 5.43
N ALA A 5 -10.87 2.23 6.53
CA ALA A 5 -10.34 2.97 7.66
C ALA A 5 -9.19 2.26 8.38
N ASP A 6 -9.23 0.92 8.50
CA ASP A 6 -8.12 0.16 9.11
C ASP A 6 -6.84 0.29 8.26
N VAL A 7 -7.01 0.32 6.93
CA VAL A 7 -5.90 0.48 5.98
C VAL A 7 -5.34 1.90 6.01
N GLU A 8 -6.20 2.90 6.04
CA GLU A 8 -5.81 4.30 6.21
C GLU A 8 -5.02 4.51 7.51
N GLN A 9 -5.49 3.94 8.62
CA GLN A 9 -4.81 4.02 9.90
C GLN A 9 -3.43 3.34 9.87
N ALA A 10 -3.34 2.17 9.23
CA ALA A 10 -2.06 1.46 9.07
C ALA A 10 -1.08 2.25 8.19
N VAL A 11 -1.56 2.89 7.12
CA VAL A 11 -0.74 3.75 6.26
C VAL A 11 -0.27 4.99 7.03
N ALA A 12 -1.14 5.65 7.80
CA ALA A 12 -0.76 6.80 8.61
C ALA A 12 0.25 6.45 9.71
N GLU A 13 0.12 5.29 10.36
CA GLU A 13 1.12 4.77 11.30
C GLU A 13 2.46 4.50 10.61
N LEU A 14 2.43 3.90 9.41
CA LEU A 14 3.62 3.65 8.62
C LEU A 14 4.32 4.96 8.26
N GLN A 15 3.59 5.97 7.80
CA GLN A 15 4.11 7.32 7.53
C GLN A 15 4.78 7.92 8.77
N ARG A 16 4.12 7.86 9.94
CA ARG A 16 4.71 8.40 11.19
C ARG A 16 6.01 7.70 11.58
N ARG A 17 6.12 6.39 11.34
CA ARG A 17 7.33 5.62 11.65
C ARG A 17 8.47 5.87 10.66
N THR A 18 8.16 6.21 9.42
CA THR A 18 9.15 6.36 8.35
C THR A 18 9.45 7.80 7.95
N ALA A 19 8.71 8.80 8.47
CA ALA A 19 8.82 10.22 8.09
C ALA A 19 10.21 10.85 8.24
N GLY A 20 11.07 10.32 9.14
CA GLY A 20 12.45 10.80 9.33
C GLY A 20 13.52 9.88 8.74
N TRP A 21 13.13 8.84 8.02
CA TRP A 21 14.01 7.76 7.56
C TRP A 21 13.96 7.69 6.03
N ASP A 22 14.99 7.11 5.41
CA ASP A 22 15.04 6.86 3.95
C ASP A 22 13.92 5.90 3.44
N PHE A 23 13.02 5.47 4.33
CA PHE A 23 11.95 4.50 4.07
C PHE A 23 10.55 5.13 3.96
N ALA A 24 10.43 6.46 3.87
CA ALA A 24 9.15 7.14 3.69
C ALA A 24 8.35 6.59 2.49
N TYR A 25 9.05 6.13 1.44
CA TYR A 25 8.46 5.53 0.25
C TYR A 25 7.62 4.26 0.51
N LEU A 26 7.83 3.56 1.63
CA LEU A 26 7.03 2.38 1.99
C LEU A 26 5.56 2.75 2.24
N ALA A 27 5.32 3.93 2.81
CA ALA A 27 3.98 4.44 3.01
C ALA A 27 3.31 4.82 1.68
N ASP A 28 4.07 5.39 0.74
CA ASP A 28 3.56 5.75 -0.58
C ASP A 28 3.18 4.50 -1.39
N ILE A 29 3.97 3.42 -1.28
CA ILE A 29 3.63 2.12 -1.85
C ILE A 29 2.35 1.56 -1.21
N GLY A 30 2.24 1.64 0.13
CA GLY A 30 1.04 1.23 0.87
C GLY A 30 -0.23 1.97 0.41
N ALA A 31 -0.16 3.30 0.36
CA ALA A 31 -1.26 4.14 -0.11
C ALA A 31 -1.63 3.83 -1.56
N PHE A 32 -0.63 3.71 -2.44
CA PHE A 32 -0.84 3.38 -3.85
C PHE A 32 -1.53 2.03 -4.07
N MET A 33 -1.10 0.99 -3.33
CA MET A 33 -1.71 -0.34 -3.40
C MET A 33 -3.15 -0.34 -2.87
N ALA A 34 -3.45 0.52 -1.92
CA ALA A 34 -4.76 0.66 -1.29
C ALA A 34 -5.73 1.60 -2.04
N ASP A 35 -5.29 2.21 -3.14
CA ASP A 35 -6.03 3.29 -3.84
C ASP A 35 -6.35 4.48 -2.93
N LEU A 36 -5.42 4.79 -2.02
CA LEU A 36 -5.52 5.91 -1.09
C LEU A 36 -4.76 7.14 -1.61
N PRO A 37 -5.16 8.36 -1.18
CA PRO A 37 -4.39 9.57 -1.45
C PRO A 37 -2.95 9.42 -0.94
N ARG A 38 -1.97 9.72 -1.79
CA ARG A 38 -0.55 9.76 -1.40
C ARG A 38 -0.29 10.99 -0.52
N ALA A 39 0.70 10.92 0.37
CA ALA A 39 1.06 12.04 1.22
C ALA A 39 1.56 13.22 0.37
N ASN A 40 1.18 14.45 0.74
CA ASN A 40 1.66 15.66 0.08
C ASN A 40 3.19 15.76 0.17
N GLY A 41 3.86 15.90 -0.98
CA GLY A 41 5.31 16.02 -1.07
C GLY A 41 6.06 14.72 -1.36
N ALA A 42 5.36 13.58 -1.48
CA ALA A 42 5.97 12.34 -1.94
C ALA A 42 6.38 12.43 -3.42
N GLN A 43 7.60 11.99 -3.73
CA GLN A 43 7.99 11.74 -5.12
C GLN A 43 7.07 10.66 -5.68
N PRO A 44 6.41 10.87 -6.83
CA PRO A 44 5.50 9.88 -7.38
C PRO A 44 6.26 8.58 -7.61
N VAL A 45 5.79 7.49 -7.00
CA VAL A 45 6.29 6.13 -7.27
C VAL A 45 6.11 5.89 -8.76
N ARG A 46 7.22 5.90 -9.51
CA ARG A 46 7.18 5.62 -10.95
C ARG A 46 7.12 4.11 -11.12
N CYS A 47 5.93 3.59 -11.37
CA CYS A 47 5.76 2.19 -11.71
C CYS A 47 6.44 1.89 -13.04
N LEU A 48 7.15 0.75 -13.11
CA LEU A 48 7.81 0.28 -14.33
C LEU A 48 6.80 -0.22 -15.37
N ASP A 49 5.69 -0.80 -14.90
CA ASP A 49 4.50 -1.11 -15.68
C ASP A 49 3.41 -0.05 -15.41
N GLY A 50 2.31 -0.07 -16.17
CA GLY A 50 1.15 0.79 -15.91
C GLY A 50 0.62 0.62 -14.47
N GLU A 51 0.29 1.74 -13.82
CA GLU A 51 -0.13 1.78 -12.41
C GLU A 51 -1.29 0.82 -12.11
N ASP A 52 -2.30 0.78 -12.99
CA ASP A 52 -3.45 -0.13 -12.87
C ASP A 52 -3.05 -1.60 -12.91
N ILE A 53 -2.10 -1.96 -13.77
CA ILE A 53 -1.61 -3.34 -13.91
C ILE A 53 -0.90 -3.75 -12.62
N ILE A 54 -0.06 -2.88 -12.07
CA ILE A 54 0.63 -3.14 -10.80
C ILE A 54 -0.38 -3.29 -9.66
N ARG A 55 -1.39 -2.42 -9.59
CA ARG A 55 -2.44 -2.48 -8.57
C ARG A 55 -3.23 -3.78 -8.64
N GLN A 56 -3.63 -4.21 -9.84
CA GLN A 56 -4.36 -5.47 -10.05
C GLN A 56 -3.51 -6.69 -9.63
N ARG A 57 -2.24 -6.74 -10.03
CA ARG A 57 -1.31 -7.82 -9.65
C ARG A 57 -1.13 -7.89 -8.14
N TRP A 58 -0.95 -6.75 -7.48
CA TRP A 58 -0.85 -6.68 -6.02
C TRP A 58 -2.11 -7.18 -5.33
N ARG A 59 -3.28 -6.71 -5.77
CA ARG A 59 -4.56 -7.17 -5.22
C ARG A 59 -4.71 -8.68 -5.36
N HIS A 60 -4.35 -9.23 -6.51
CA HIS A 60 -4.38 -10.69 -6.74
C HIS A 60 -3.47 -11.44 -5.76
N LEU A 61 -2.22 -10.98 -5.59
CA LEU A 61 -1.27 -11.60 -4.67
C LEU A 61 -1.76 -11.59 -3.21
N VAL A 62 -2.25 -10.44 -2.73
CA VAL A 62 -2.75 -10.28 -1.36
C VAL A 62 -3.96 -11.18 -1.12
N LEU A 63 -4.90 -11.25 -2.07
CA LEU A 63 -6.05 -12.13 -1.96
C LEU A 63 -5.67 -13.61 -1.98
N ALA A 64 -4.74 -14.02 -2.86
CA ALA A 64 -4.23 -15.39 -2.90
C ALA A 64 -3.54 -15.77 -1.58
N ARG A 65 -2.72 -14.87 -1.03
CA ARG A 65 -2.06 -15.08 0.26
C ARG A 65 -3.06 -15.18 1.41
N ARG A 66 -4.07 -14.30 1.42
CA ARG A 66 -5.14 -14.34 2.42
C ARG A 66 -5.91 -15.65 2.35
N ALA A 67 -6.30 -16.10 1.15
CA ALA A 67 -6.98 -17.38 0.97
C ALA A 67 -6.14 -18.55 1.50
N TYR A 68 -4.83 -18.55 1.21
CA TYR A 68 -3.89 -19.55 1.75
C TYR A 68 -3.83 -19.54 3.29
N LEU A 69 -3.80 -18.35 3.91
CA LEU A 69 -3.73 -18.21 5.37
C LEU A 69 -5.05 -18.55 6.07
N GLN A 70 -6.18 -18.39 5.39
CA GLN A 70 -7.52 -18.70 5.90
C GLN A 70 -7.93 -20.15 5.68
N GLY A 71 -7.33 -20.85 4.71
CA GLY A 71 -7.55 -22.27 4.44
C GLY A 71 -6.63 -23.20 5.24
N ARG A 72 -5.97 -22.70 6.28
CA ARG A 72 -5.08 -23.43 7.18
C ARG A 72 -5.65 -23.41 8.59
#